data_AF-A0AAE3PN16-F1
#
_entry.id   AF-A0AAE3PN16-F1
#
_cell.length_a   1.000
_cell.length_b   1.000
_cell.length_c   1.000
_cell.angle_alpha   90.00
_cell.angle_beta   90.00
_cell.angle_gamma   90.00
#
_symmetry.space_group_name_H-M   'P 1'
#
loop_
_entity.id
_entity.type
_entity.pdbx_description
1 polymer ?
#
loop_
_entity_poly.entity_id
_entity_poly.type
_entity_poly.pdbx_seq_one_letter_code
_entity_poly.pdbx_strand_id
1 'polypeptide(L)'
;MRKRHLYGGLLGAVGVVLAVVQVLHGLQQTTVLVAQLVDAVPFAAAGLAMAYTGYWLSQEPEYEGDMERILLWGVGGALAFLSVAALMLFGQQVTLGTLNRASYVAVDNITIGILSGVLVGLYDAQSRGRLRELQAERDRIERFAQKAADVNNYGRAILQASVVEEVAAYSIEAVETLTGFYETAFVEIVDDEIEIVGSTWTRADDETVAKLARSARRQSPREAEISATELPASLDENVEQVLTALVTDDGDTAAVLISVSHSEDDVDEADAELLELLVSHAGEALDGIYRRQSVGNV
;
A
#
# COMPACT_ATOMS: atom_id res chain seq x y z
N MET A 1 -8.52 -8.08 -18.57
CA MET A 1 -8.93 -9.39 -19.14
C MET A 1 -8.53 -9.61 -20.61
N ARG A 2 -8.95 -8.80 -21.60
CA ARG A 2 -8.72 -9.12 -23.03
C ARG A 2 -7.25 -9.00 -23.49
N LYS A 3 -6.47 -8.11 -22.87
CA LYS A 3 -5.07 -7.84 -23.25
C LYS A 3 -4.13 -8.98 -22.83
N ARG A 4 -4.23 -9.45 -21.59
CA ARG A 4 -3.37 -10.53 -21.06
C ARG A 4 -3.43 -11.81 -21.89
N HIS A 5 -4.64 -12.28 -22.20
CA HIS A 5 -4.81 -13.48 -23.04
C HIS A 5 -4.34 -13.26 -24.48
N LEU A 6 -4.50 -12.06 -25.03
CA LEU A 6 -4.06 -11.73 -26.38
C LEU A 6 -2.53 -11.73 -26.49
N TYR A 7 -1.84 -11.04 -25.58
CA TYR A 7 -0.38 -10.95 -25.60
C TYR A 7 0.31 -12.24 -25.14
N GLY A 8 -0.20 -12.88 -24.09
CA GLY A 8 0.28 -14.20 -23.65
C GLY A 8 0.05 -15.26 -24.74
N GLY A 9 -1.11 -15.23 -25.40
CA GLY A 9 -1.42 -16.09 -26.54
C GLY A 9 -0.53 -15.82 -27.76
N LEU A 10 -0.23 -14.55 -28.06
CA LEU A 10 0.70 -14.18 -29.13
C LEU A 10 2.11 -14.70 -28.86
N LEU A 11 2.63 -14.47 -27.65
CA LEU A 11 3.95 -14.98 -27.24
C LEU A 11 3.97 -16.52 -27.28
N GLY A 12 2.88 -17.14 -26.81
CA GLY A 12 2.62 -18.57 -26.91
C GLY A 12 2.76 -19.10 -28.33
N ALA A 13 2.03 -18.50 -29.25
CA ALA A 13 2.02 -18.87 -30.67
C ALA A 13 3.38 -18.66 -31.33
N VAL A 14 4.06 -17.55 -31.04
CA VAL A 14 5.43 -17.29 -31.55
C VAL A 14 6.40 -18.38 -31.07
N GLY A 15 6.35 -18.75 -29.78
CA GLY A 15 7.17 -19.82 -29.23
C GLY A 15 6.95 -21.17 -29.94
N VAL A 16 5.69 -21.54 -30.19
CA VAL A 16 5.34 -22.77 -30.92
C VAL A 16 5.86 -22.74 -32.36
N VAL A 17 5.65 -21.62 -33.07
CA VAL A 17 6.15 -21.47 -34.45
C VAL A 17 7.66 -21.59 -34.51
N LEU A 18 8.38 -20.92 -33.60
CA LEU A 18 9.84 -21.02 -33.50
C LEU A 18 10.28 -22.47 -33.22
N ALA A 19 9.62 -23.17 -32.30
CA ALA A 19 9.95 -24.56 -32.00
C ALA A 19 9.79 -25.47 -33.23
N VAL A 20 8.70 -25.32 -33.99
CA VAL A 20 8.45 -26.09 -35.21
C VAL A 20 9.51 -25.78 -36.28
N VAL A 21 9.81 -24.50 -36.51
CA VAL A 21 10.84 -24.07 -37.47
C VAL A 21 12.20 -24.66 -37.10
N GLN A 22 12.56 -24.67 -35.81
CA GLN A 22 13.84 -25.18 -35.35
C GLN A 22 14.00 -26.69 -35.55
N VAL A 23 12.92 -27.46 -35.31
CA VAL A 23 12.91 -28.90 -35.62
C VAL A 23 13.10 -29.14 -37.13
N LEU A 24 12.37 -28.40 -37.98
CA LEU A 24 12.50 -28.55 -39.44
C LEU A 24 13.89 -28.16 -39.94
N HIS A 25 14.48 -27.10 -39.40
CA HIS A 25 15.83 -26.66 -39.72
C HIS A 25 16.87 -27.72 -39.38
N GLY A 26 16.86 -28.28 -38.18
CA GLY A 26 17.84 -29.30 -37.80
C GLY A 26 17.72 -30.58 -38.62
N LEU A 27 16.51 -30.98 -39.03
CA LEU A 27 16.31 -32.13 -39.92
C LEU A 27 16.84 -31.89 -41.34
N GLN A 28 16.81 -30.64 -41.83
CA GLN A 28 17.29 -30.28 -43.17
C GLN A 28 18.80 -30.04 -43.23
N GLN A 29 19.42 -29.64 -42.12
CA GLN A 29 20.82 -29.18 -42.05
C GLN A 29 21.84 -30.32 -42.20
N THR A 30 21.52 -31.52 -41.73
CA THR A 30 22.46 -32.65 -41.67
C THR A 30 21.74 -33.98 -41.63
N THR A 31 22.37 -35.03 -42.16
CA THR A 31 21.88 -36.43 -42.04
C THR A 31 22.44 -37.15 -40.81
N VAL A 32 23.37 -36.52 -40.08
CA VAL A 32 24.01 -37.11 -38.90
C VAL A 32 23.11 -36.85 -37.69
N LEU A 33 22.52 -37.91 -37.12
CA LEU A 33 21.56 -37.82 -36.01
C LEU A 33 22.07 -37.00 -34.83
N VAL A 34 23.34 -37.17 -34.44
CA VAL A 34 23.92 -36.43 -33.31
C VAL A 34 23.95 -34.92 -33.60
N ALA A 35 24.31 -34.51 -34.81
CA ALA A 35 24.31 -33.11 -35.20
C ALA A 35 22.89 -32.53 -35.28
N GLN A 36 21.91 -33.31 -35.74
CA GLN A 36 20.49 -32.90 -35.70
C GLN A 36 20.01 -32.65 -34.27
N LEU A 37 20.36 -33.54 -33.33
CA LEU A 37 19.97 -33.39 -31.94
C LEU A 37 20.61 -32.17 -31.29
N VAL A 38 21.90 -31.94 -31.53
CA VAL A 38 22.63 -30.80 -30.95
C VAL A 38 22.14 -29.46 -31.52
N ASP A 39 21.85 -29.40 -32.82
CA ASP A 39 21.45 -28.16 -33.48
C ASP A 39 19.94 -27.88 -33.34
N ALA A 40 19.07 -28.89 -33.25
CA ALA A 40 17.62 -28.67 -33.18
C ALA A 40 17.07 -28.57 -31.75
N VAL A 41 17.51 -29.48 -30.86
CA VAL A 41 16.85 -29.70 -29.57
C VAL A 41 16.92 -28.49 -28.65
N PRO A 42 18.08 -27.82 -28.45
CA PRO A 42 18.16 -26.66 -27.57
C PRO A 42 17.27 -25.50 -28.03
N PHE A 43 17.21 -25.23 -29.34
CA PHE A 43 16.43 -24.13 -29.89
C PHE A 43 14.93 -24.45 -29.96
N ALA A 44 14.57 -25.70 -30.24
CA ALA A 44 13.19 -26.16 -30.11
C ALA A 44 12.71 -26.07 -28.65
N ALA A 45 13.55 -26.47 -27.69
CA ALA A 45 13.27 -26.31 -26.26
C ALA A 45 13.14 -24.84 -25.86
N ALA A 46 13.96 -23.94 -26.41
CA ALA A 46 13.84 -22.49 -26.20
C ALA A 46 12.50 -21.94 -26.72
N GLY A 47 12.06 -22.37 -27.92
CA GLY A 47 10.74 -22.02 -28.45
C GLY A 47 9.59 -22.54 -27.58
N LEU A 48 9.68 -23.78 -27.10
CA LEU A 48 8.68 -24.35 -26.18
C LEU A 48 8.68 -23.65 -24.81
N ALA A 49 9.85 -23.28 -24.28
CA ALA A 49 9.94 -22.50 -23.05
C ALA A 49 9.23 -21.14 -23.21
N MET A 50 9.45 -20.47 -24.34
CA MET A 50 8.73 -19.23 -24.67
C MET A 50 7.22 -19.45 -24.80
N ALA A 51 6.80 -20.56 -25.40
CA ALA A 51 5.39 -20.92 -25.50
C ALA A 51 4.75 -21.11 -24.11
N TYR A 52 5.45 -21.83 -23.23
CA TYR A 52 5.05 -22.02 -21.84
C TYR A 52 4.99 -20.68 -21.09
N THR A 53 6.00 -19.82 -21.24
CA THR A 53 6.00 -18.47 -20.65
C THR A 53 4.78 -17.65 -21.11
N GLY A 54 4.43 -17.69 -22.39
CA GLY A 54 3.23 -17.03 -22.92
C GLY A 54 1.94 -17.56 -22.31
N TYR A 55 1.82 -18.89 -22.17
CA TYR A 55 0.69 -19.51 -21.48
C TYR A 55 0.61 -19.10 -20.01
N TRP A 56 1.73 -19.17 -19.28
CA TRP A 56 1.79 -18.80 -17.86
C TRP A 56 1.42 -17.32 -17.64
N LEU A 57 2.00 -16.41 -18.44
CA LEU A 57 1.65 -14.99 -18.44
C LEU A 57 0.18 -14.74 -18.77
N SER A 58 -0.47 -15.62 -19.54
CA SER A 58 -1.89 -15.50 -19.84
C SER A 58 -2.80 -15.76 -18.63
N GLN A 59 -2.28 -16.43 -17.60
CA GLN A 59 -3.01 -16.78 -16.37
C GLN A 59 -2.73 -15.81 -15.21
N GLU A 60 -1.55 -15.20 -15.16
CA GLU A 60 -1.14 -14.33 -14.03
C GLU A 60 -1.65 -12.89 -14.16
N PRO A 61 -2.54 -12.41 -13.26
CA PRO A 61 -3.11 -11.06 -13.35
C PRO A 61 -2.10 -9.96 -13.03
N GLU A 62 -1.09 -10.26 -12.22
CA GLU A 62 -0.07 -9.30 -11.76
C GLU A 62 0.69 -8.64 -12.94
N TYR A 63 0.88 -9.37 -14.04
CA TYR A 63 1.64 -8.90 -15.20
C TYR A 63 0.80 -8.20 -16.27
N GLU A 64 -0.52 -8.00 -16.08
CA GLU A 64 -1.37 -7.39 -17.11
C GLU A 64 -0.88 -5.97 -17.49
N GLY A 65 -0.38 -5.20 -16.52
CA GLY A 65 0.15 -3.85 -16.74
C GLY A 65 1.53 -3.79 -17.41
N ASP A 66 2.34 -4.84 -17.29
CA ASP A 66 3.74 -4.86 -17.75
C ASP A 66 3.94 -5.69 -19.05
N MET A 67 2.87 -6.30 -19.56
CA MET A 67 2.90 -7.20 -20.72
C MET A 67 3.47 -6.56 -22.01
N GLU A 68 3.08 -5.32 -22.32
CA GLU A 68 3.58 -4.59 -23.51
C GLU A 68 5.11 -4.39 -23.42
N ARG A 69 5.62 -4.16 -22.21
CA ARG A 69 7.04 -3.96 -21.95
C ARG A 69 7.82 -5.26 -22.02
N ILE A 70 7.27 -6.37 -21.52
CA ILE A 70 7.87 -7.70 -21.66
C ILE A 70 8.05 -8.05 -23.15
N LEU A 71 7.04 -7.78 -23.97
CA LEU A 71 7.11 -7.97 -25.43
C LEU A 71 8.13 -7.04 -26.09
N LEU A 72 8.18 -5.77 -25.65
CA LEU A 72 9.16 -4.81 -26.16
C LEU A 72 10.60 -5.28 -25.90
N TRP A 73 10.86 -5.85 -24.72
CA TRP A 73 12.15 -6.46 -24.41
C TRP A 73 12.42 -7.69 -25.28
N GLY A 74 11.42 -8.53 -25.55
CA GLY A 74 11.51 -9.63 -26.52
C GLY A 74 11.91 -9.16 -27.93
N VAL A 75 11.25 -8.11 -28.44
CA VAL A 75 11.58 -7.49 -29.72
C VAL A 75 13.00 -6.89 -29.71
N GLY A 76 13.35 -6.18 -28.63
CA GLY A 76 14.68 -5.60 -28.46
C GLY A 76 15.79 -6.67 -28.45
N GLY A 77 15.56 -7.77 -27.74
CA GLY A 77 16.46 -8.92 -27.72
C GLY A 77 16.60 -9.58 -29.09
N ALA A 78 15.49 -9.74 -29.82
CA ALA A 78 15.50 -10.26 -31.20
C ALA A 78 16.37 -9.39 -32.12
N LEU A 79 16.18 -8.06 -32.08
CA LEU A 79 16.92 -7.11 -32.91
C LEU A 79 18.41 -7.07 -32.55
N ALA A 80 18.74 -7.12 -31.25
CA ALA A 80 20.11 -7.15 -30.77
C ALA A 80 20.85 -8.39 -31.28
N PHE A 81 20.24 -9.57 -31.14
CA PHE A 81 20.85 -10.82 -31.61
C PHE A 81 20.84 -10.95 -33.13
N LEU A 82 19.84 -10.41 -33.82
CA LEU A 82 19.86 -10.33 -35.29
C LEU A 82 21.02 -9.48 -35.79
N SER A 83 21.36 -8.40 -35.08
CA SER A 83 22.53 -7.57 -35.39
C SER A 83 23.85 -8.36 -35.21
N VAL A 84 23.93 -9.17 -34.15
CA VAL A 84 25.06 -10.09 -33.93
C VAL A 84 25.15 -11.12 -35.05
N ALA A 85 24.03 -11.73 -35.45
CA ALA A 85 23.97 -12.69 -36.55
C ALA A 85 24.44 -12.07 -37.88
N ALA A 86 24.00 -10.84 -38.19
CA ALA A 86 24.43 -10.12 -39.38
C ALA A 86 25.96 -9.91 -39.40
N LEU A 87 26.55 -9.56 -38.26
CA LEU A 87 28.00 -9.41 -38.12
C LEU A 87 28.75 -10.74 -38.31
N MET A 88 28.24 -11.82 -37.72
CA MET A 88 28.80 -13.18 -37.89
C MET A 88 28.78 -13.60 -39.36
N LEU A 89 27.65 -13.39 -40.04
CA LEU A 89 27.49 -13.74 -41.46
C LEU A 89 28.37 -12.90 -42.37
N PHE A 90 28.55 -11.61 -42.07
CA PHE A 90 29.50 -10.76 -42.76
C PHE A 90 30.94 -11.30 -42.62
N GLY A 91 31.35 -11.65 -41.40
CA GLY A 91 32.67 -12.25 -41.16
C GLY A 91 32.85 -13.60 -41.88
N GLN A 92 31.80 -14.42 -41.92
CA GLN A 92 31.80 -15.69 -42.64
C GLN A 92 31.96 -15.48 -44.15
N GLN A 93 31.24 -14.51 -44.73
CA GLN A 93 31.32 -14.18 -46.14
C GLN A 93 32.72 -13.67 -46.52
N VAL A 94 33.32 -12.83 -45.69
CA VAL A 94 34.68 -12.31 -45.93
C VAL A 94 35.73 -13.42 -45.84
N THR A 95 35.59 -14.36 -44.90
CA THR A 95 36.62 -15.37 -44.62
C THR A 95 36.48 -16.63 -45.48
N LEU A 96 35.25 -17.10 -45.70
CA LEU A 96 34.94 -18.37 -46.37
C LEU A 96 34.30 -18.19 -47.75
N GLY A 97 33.91 -16.97 -48.13
CA GLY A 97 33.28 -16.68 -49.42
C GLY A 97 31.89 -17.30 -49.61
N THR A 98 31.21 -17.71 -48.52
CA THR A 98 29.90 -18.37 -48.58
C THR A 98 28.94 -17.94 -47.47
N LEU A 99 27.64 -17.95 -47.80
CA LEU A 99 26.50 -17.70 -46.91
C LEU A 99 25.56 -18.91 -46.83
N ASN A 100 26.04 -20.12 -47.11
CA ASN A 100 25.19 -21.33 -47.17
C ASN A 100 24.42 -21.64 -45.87
N ARG A 101 24.77 -21.01 -44.74
CA ARG A 101 24.11 -21.18 -43.44
C ARG A 101 23.41 -19.93 -42.90
N ALA A 102 23.21 -18.91 -43.74
CA ALA A 102 22.69 -17.62 -43.29
C ALA A 102 21.32 -17.69 -42.61
N SER A 103 20.40 -18.48 -43.15
CA SER A 103 19.06 -18.66 -42.58
C SER A 103 19.09 -19.31 -41.20
N TYR A 104 19.91 -20.34 -41.02
CA TYR A 104 20.04 -21.06 -39.74
C TYR A 104 20.60 -20.13 -38.65
N VAL A 105 21.73 -19.48 -38.92
CA VAL A 105 22.37 -18.56 -37.98
C VAL A 105 21.43 -17.42 -37.58
N ALA A 106 20.67 -16.86 -38.54
CA ALA A 106 19.72 -15.78 -38.24
C ALA A 106 18.57 -16.25 -37.36
N VAL A 107 17.93 -17.38 -37.67
CA VAL A 107 16.78 -17.90 -36.91
C VAL A 107 17.20 -18.31 -35.50
N ASP A 108 18.35 -18.97 -35.34
CA ASP A 108 18.91 -19.36 -34.04
C ASP A 108 19.14 -18.16 -33.12
N ASN A 109 19.76 -17.12 -33.66
CA ASN A 109 20.01 -15.88 -32.93
C ASN A 109 18.71 -15.14 -32.60
N ILE A 110 17.74 -15.10 -33.52
CA ILE A 110 16.43 -14.50 -33.24
C ILE A 110 15.72 -15.27 -32.10
N THR A 111 15.72 -16.61 -32.13
CA THR A 111 15.10 -17.43 -31.08
C THR A 111 15.71 -17.14 -29.71
N ILE A 112 17.04 -17.17 -29.61
CA ILE A 112 17.74 -16.85 -28.35
C ILE A 112 17.48 -15.41 -27.94
N GLY A 113 17.56 -14.46 -28.88
CA GLY A 113 17.36 -13.04 -28.61
C GLY A 113 15.97 -12.74 -28.05
N ILE A 114 14.91 -13.31 -28.62
CA ILE A 114 13.55 -13.15 -28.10
C ILE A 114 13.46 -13.75 -26.70
N LEU A 115 13.96 -14.97 -26.49
CA LEU A 115 13.90 -15.62 -25.18
C LEU A 115 14.64 -14.81 -24.12
N SER A 116 15.88 -14.39 -24.39
CA SER A 116 16.67 -13.55 -23.48
C SER A 116 15.98 -12.22 -23.20
N GLY A 117 15.42 -11.58 -24.23
CA GLY A 117 14.64 -10.35 -24.07
C GLY A 117 13.44 -10.54 -23.16
N VAL A 118 12.62 -11.57 -23.39
CA VAL A 118 11.45 -11.87 -22.55
C VAL A 118 11.85 -12.12 -21.10
N LEU A 119 12.95 -12.85 -20.85
CA LEU A 119 13.47 -13.08 -19.49
C LEU A 119 13.87 -11.76 -18.80
N VAL A 120 14.56 -10.86 -19.51
CA VAL A 120 14.90 -9.53 -18.99
C VAL A 120 13.64 -8.72 -18.70
N GLY A 121 12.65 -8.77 -19.59
CA GLY A 121 11.37 -8.09 -19.41
C GLY A 121 10.59 -8.58 -18.18
N LEU A 122 10.58 -9.89 -17.94
CA LEU A 122 9.98 -10.48 -16.73
C LEU A 122 10.68 -10.02 -15.45
N TYR A 123 12.01 -9.97 -15.48
CA TYR A 123 12.79 -9.49 -14.34
C TYR A 123 12.55 -8.00 -14.05
N ASP A 124 12.50 -7.14 -15.09
CA ASP A 124 12.17 -5.72 -14.94
C ASP A 124 10.74 -5.53 -14.37
N ALA A 125 9.76 -6.30 -14.85
CA ALA A 125 8.39 -6.27 -14.33
C ALA A 125 8.34 -6.66 -12.83
N GLN A 126 8.99 -7.77 -12.46
CA GLN A 126 9.04 -8.23 -11.07
C GLN A 126 9.77 -7.22 -10.16
N SER A 127 10.87 -6.64 -10.64
CA SER A 127 11.63 -5.63 -9.89
C SER A 127 10.78 -4.39 -9.61
N ARG A 128 9.98 -3.95 -10.59
CA ARG A 128 9.06 -2.82 -10.43
C ARG A 128 7.94 -3.12 -9.44
N GLY A 129 7.37 -4.34 -9.48
CA GLY A 129 6.37 -4.77 -8.51
C GLY A 129 6.90 -4.63 -7.07
N ARG A 130 8.07 -5.22 -6.81
CA ARG A 130 8.73 -5.14 -5.49
C ARG A 130 9.05 -3.70 -5.07
N LEU A 131 9.47 -2.84 -6.00
CA LEU A 131 9.74 -1.43 -5.68
C LEU A 131 8.47 -0.68 -5.27
N ARG A 132 7.33 -0.95 -5.92
CA ARG A 132 6.04 -0.33 -5.55
C ARG A 132 5.60 -0.77 -4.15
N GLU A 133 5.73 -2.06 -3.84
CA GLU A 133 5.43 -2.59 -2.50
C GLU A 133 6.30 -1.94 -1.42
N LEU A 134 7.61 -1.86 -1.66
CA LEU A 134 8.55 -1.22 -0.72
C LEU A 134 8.26 0.28 -0.55
N GLN A 135 7.87 0.97 -1.61
CA GLN A 135 7.47 2.38 -1.52
C GLN A 135 6.19 2.54 -0.70
N ALA A 136 5.17 1.70 -0.94
CA ALA A 136 3.93 1.75 -0.17
C ALA A 136 4.17 1.45 1.33
N GLU A 137 5.04 0.49 1.64
CA GLU A 137 5.41 0.18 3.02
C GLU A 137 6.17 1.34 3.69
N ARG A 138 7.14 1.93 2.97
CA ARG A 138 7.86 3.13 3.45
C ARG A 138 6.91 4.30 3.71
N ASP A 139 6.01 4.59 2.78
CA ASP A 139 5.05 5.69 2.91
C ASP A 139 4.09 5.46 4.08
N ARG A 140 3.75 4.20 4.39
CA ARG A 140 2.98 3.84 5.59
C ARG A 140 3.79 4.10 6.87
N ILE A 141 5.04 3.67 6.92
CA ILE A 141 5.92 3.87 8.07
C ILE A 141 6.20 5.36 8.31
N GLU A 142 6.45 6.13 7.25
CA GLU A 142 6.69 7.57 7.36
C GLU A 142 5.46 8.31 7.90
N ARG A 143 4.25 7.97 7.40
CA ARG A 143 3.01 8.53 7.94
C ARG A 143 2.81 8.17 9.41
N PHE A 144 3.04 6.92 9.79
CA PHE A 144 2.93 6.50 11.19
C PHE A 144 3.96 7.20 12.08
N ALA A 145 5.21 7.31 11.64
CA ALA A 145 6.26 8.01 12.39
C ALA A 145 5.95 9.50 12.58
N GLN A 146 5.37 10.15 11.56
CA GLN A 146 4.91 11.54 11.65
C GLN A 146 3.77 11.67 12.68
N LYS A 147 2.74 10.83 12.60
CA LYS A 147 1.65 10.79 13.58
C LYS A 147 2.16 10.60 15.01
N ALA A 148 3.04 9.62 15.23
CA ALA A 148 3.63 9.36 16.55
C ALA A 148 4.47 10.53 17.07
N ALA A 149 5.19 11.24 16.20
CA ALA A 149 5.95 12.42 16.57
C ALA A 149 5.03 13.57 17.01
N ASP A 150 3.93 13.79 16.28
CA ASP A 150 2.92 14.82 16.59
C ASP A 150 2.22 14.51 17.92
N VAL A 151 1.79 13.25 18.12
CA VAL A 151 1.20 12.76 19.39
C VAL A 151 2.16 12.98 20.57
N ASN A 152 3.44 12.67 20.41
CA ASN A 152 4.44 12.91 21.46
C ASN A 152 4.65 14.41 21.73
N ASN A 153 4.52 15.28 20.72
CA ASN A 153 4.58 16.73 20.92
C ASN A 153 3.37 17.23 21.73
N TYR A 154 2.16 16.81 21.36
CA TYR A 154 0.95 17.15 22.10
C TYR A 154 0.95 16.56 23.52
N GLY A 155 1.37 15.31 23.68
CA GLY A 155 1.52 14.68 25.00
C GLY A 155 2.43 15.48 25.94
N ARG A 156 3.54 16.02 25.44
CA ARG A 156 4.40 16.93 26.24
C ARG A 156 3.72 18.27 26.55
N ALA A 157 2.98 18.84 25.60
CA ALA A 157 2.27 20.10 25.81
C ALA A 157 1.15 19.94 26.87
N ILE A 158 0.39 18.86 26.78
CA ILE A 158 -0.64 18.46 27.73
C ILE A 158 -0.06 18.26 29.13
N LEU A 159 1.04 17.52 29.28
CA LEU A 159 1.68 17.31 30.59
C LEU A 159 2.29 18.58 31.19
N GLN A 160 2.54 19.60 30.39
CA GLN A 160 3.04 20.92 30.83
C GLN A 160 1.91 21.92 31.10
N ALA A 161 0.68 21.61 30.70
CA ALA A 161 -0.48 22.47 30.88
C ALA A 161 -0.72 22.74 32.37
N SER A 162 -1.12 23.98 32.66
CA SER A 162 -1.32 24.46 34.02
C SER A 162 -2.79 24.64 34.39
N VAL A 163 -3.66 24.68 33.38
CA VAL A 163 -5.11 24.88 33.48
C VAL A 163 -5.85 23.91 32.54
N VAL A 164 -7.13 23.64 32.83
CA VAL A 164 -7.93 22.63 32.11
C VAL A 164 -8.13 23.05 30.65
N GLU A 165 -8.29 24.34 30.38
CA GLU A 165 -8.51 24.88 29.03
C GLU A 165 -7.31 24.62 28.11
N GLU A 166 -6.09 24.62 28.65
CA GLU A 166 -4.88 24.27 27.89
C GLU A 166 -4.87 22.77 27.55
N VAL A 167 -5.23 21.91 28.51
CA VAL A 167 -5.36 20.46 28.27
C VAL A 167 -6.41 20.21 27.20
N ALA A 168 -7.60 20.81 27.34
CA ALA A 168 -8.69 20.68 26.39
C ALA A 168 -8.27 21.11 24.97
N ALA A 169 -7.63 22.27 24.82
CA ALA A 169 -7.18 22.78 23.53
C ALA A 169 -6.15 21.84 22.87
N TYR A 170 -5.12 21.40 23.59
CA TYR A 170 -4.12 20.48 23.05
C TYR A 170 -4.70 19.10 22.76
N SER A 171 -5.61 18.59 23.59
CA SER A 171 -6.27 17.30 23.36
C SER A 171 -7.17 17.33 22.13
N ILE A 172 -7.93 18.43 21.92
CA ILE A 172 -8.71 18.65 20.70
C ILE A 172 -7.79 18.63 19.48
N GLU A 173 -6.78 19.49 19.44
CA GLU A 173 -5.88 19.61 18.28
C GLU A 173 -5.15 18.29 17.97
N ALA A 174 -4.75 17.56 19.03
CA ALA A 174 -4.08 16.28 18.89
C ALA A 174 -4.99 15.20 18.29
N VAL A 175 -6.23 15.12 18.76
CA VAL A 175 -7.21 14.16 18.23
C VAL A 175 -7.52 14.50 16.78
N GLU A 176 -7.80 15.76 16.46
CA GLU A 176 -8.07 16.18 15.08
C GLU A 176 -6.89 15.88 14.13
N THR A 177 -5.66 16.07 14.60
CA THR A 177 -4.45 15.77 13.81
C THR A 177 -4.28 14.26 13.60
N LEU A 178 -4.57 13.45 14.62
CA LEU A 178 -4.36 12.00 14.60
C LEU A 178 -5.42 11.26 13.79
N THR A 179 -6.70 11.62 14.00
CA THR A 179 -7.86 10.93 13.40
C THR A 179 -8.33 11.60 12.11
N GLY A 180 -7.99 12.87 11.90
CA GLY A 180 -8.57 13.66 10.81
C GLY A 180 -10.01 14.07 11.05
N PHE A 181 -10.56 13.84 12.25
CA PHE A 181 -11.90 14.29 12.61
C PHE A 181 -11.83 15.78 12.91
N TYR A 182 -12.76 16.58 12.38
CA TYR A 182 -12.70 18.05 12.49
C TYR A 182 -13.77 18.64 13.42
N GLU A 183 -14.56 17.79 14.05
CA GLU A 183 -15.61 18.18 15.00
C GLU A 183 -15.35 17.46 16.32
N THR A 184 -14.58 18.10 17.19
CA THR A 184 -14.13 17.55 18.47
C THR A 184 -14.54 18.49 19.61
N ALA A 185 -15.05 17.92 20.71
CA ALA A 185 -15.42 18.63 21.92
C ALA A 185 -14.73 18.01 23.14
N PHE A 186 -14.33 18.88 24.06
CA PHE A 186 -13.80 18.54 25.36
C PHE A 186 -14.77 19.04 26.42
N VAL A 187 -15.21 18.13 27.28
CA VAL A 187 -16.33 18.34 28.20
C VAL A 187 -15.92 17.96 29.60
N GLU A 188 -16.15 18.85 30.56
CA GLU A 188 -16.09 18.54 31.98
C GLU A 188 -17.51 18.27 32.52
N ILE A 189 -17.59 17.30 33.42
CA ILE A 189 -18.79 16.94 34.16
C ILE A 189 -18.47 17.20 35.64
N VAL A 190 -19.05 18.23 36.23
CA VAL A 190 -18.85 18.62 37.63
C VAL A 190 -20.20 18.53 38.33
N ASP A 191 -20.31 17.70 39.38
CA ASP A 191 -21.57 17.51 40.13
C ASP A 191 -22.80 17.19 39.24
N ASP A 192 -22.59 16.44 38.14
CA ASP A 192 -23.60 16.10 37.11
C ASP A 192 -24.05 17.27 36.20
N GLU A 193 -23.49 18.46 36.40
CA GLU A 193 -23.56 19.58 35.46
C GLU A 193 -22.47 19.43 34.38
N ILE A 194 -22.79 19.86 33.16
CA ILE A 194 -21.94 19.67 31.99
C ILE A 194 -21.42 21.02 31.53
N GLU A 195 -20.10 21.14 31.46
CA GLU A 195 -19.38 22.32 30.99
C GLU A 195 -18.56 21.96 29.76
N ILE A 196 -18.79 22.67 28.66
CA ILE A 196 -17.99 22.50 27.43
C ILE A 196 -16.77 23.42 27.55
N VAL A 197 -15.62 22.83 27.86
CA VAL A 197 -14.34 23.55 28.05
C VAL A 197 -13.80 24.05 26.71
N GLY A 198 -13.95 23.23 25.66
CA GLY A 198 -13.53 23.57 24.31
C GLY A 198 -14.30 22.75 23.27
N SER A 199 -14.58 23.33 22.11
CA SER A 199 -15.26 22.64 21.02
C SER A 199 -14.93 23.26 19.67
N THR A 200 -14.62 22.40 18.69
CA THR A 200 -14.63 22.72 17.26
C THR A 200 -15.92 22.26 16.58
N TRP A 201 -16.81 21.62 17.34
CA TRP A 201 -18.09 21.10 16.85
C TRP A 201 -19.05 22.25 16.54
N THR A 202 -19.32 22.48 15.25
CA THR A 202 -20.17 23.60 14.80
C THR A 202 -21.64 23.25 14.60
N ARG A 203 -21.97 21.96 14.49
CA ARG A 203 -23.28 21.46 14.06
C ARG A 203 -24.11 20.79 15.16
N ALA A 204 -23.50 20.32 16.24
CA ALA A 204 -24.24 19.70 17.33
C ALA A 204 -24.83 20.72 18.30
N ASP A 205 -25.99 20.37 18.85
CA ASP A 205 -26.56 21.05 19.99
C ASP A 205 -25.94 20.54 21.31
N ASP A 206 -25.88 21.41 22.31
CA ASP A 206 -25.30 21.10 23.63
C ASP A 206 -25.94 19.87 24.29
N GLU A 207 -27.22 19.55 23.99
CA GLU A 207 -27.91 18.38 24.53
C GLU A 207 -27.33 17.07 23.98
N THR A 208 -26.92 17.05 22.70
CA THR A 208 -26.28 15.89 22.07
C THR A 208 -24.89 15.65 22.63
N VAL A 209 -24.08 16.70 22.75
CA VAL A 209 -22.75 16.64 23.40
C VAL A 209 -22.88 16.12 24.82
N ALA A 210 -23.86 16.64 25.57
CA ALA A 210 -24.14 16.22 26.94
C ALA A 210 -24.55 14.74 27.06
N LYS A 211 -25.34 14.21 26.13
CA LYS A 211 -25.73 12.79 26.12
C LYS A 211 -24.53 11.89 25.85
N LEU A 212 -23.69 12.25 24.88
CA LEU A 212 -22.46 11.53 24.57
C LEU A 212 -21.48 11.53 25.75
N ALA A 213 -21.28 12.69 26.38
CA ALA A 213 -20.41 12.80 27.57
C ALA A 213 -20.87 11.89 28.71
N ARG A 214 -22.17 11.85 29.01
CA ARG A 214 -22.73 10.97 30.06
C ARG A 214 -22.61 9.49 29.70
N SER A 215 -22.74 9.13 28.43
CA SER A 215 -22.55 7.75 27.98
C SER A 215 -21.10 7.31 28.12
N ALA A 216 -20.15 8.19 27.75
CA ALA A 216 -18.72 7.92 27.86
C ALA A 216 -18.26 7.68 29.30
N ARG A 217 -18.93 8.28 30.31
CA ARG A 217 -18.62 8.02 31.74
C ARG A 217 -18.77 6.55 32.16
N ARG A 218 -19.44 5.71 31.36
CA ARG A 218 -19.55 4.26 31.62
C ARG A 218 -18.33 3.47 31.13
N GLN A 219 -17.44 4.10 30.37
CA GLN A 219 -16.20 3.52 29.86
C GLN A 219 -15.15 3.43 30.97
N SER A 220 -14.10 2.63 30.75
CA SER A 220 -12.93 2.68 31.62
C SER A 220 -12.21 4.02 31.45
N PRO A 221 -11.75 4.67 32.52
CA PRO A 221 -10.92 5.86 32.39
C PRO A 221 -9.65 5.56 31.58
N ARG A 222 -9.26 6.51 30.73
CA ARG A 222 -8.06 6.49 29.88
C ARG A 222 -8.10 5.47 28.72
N GLU A 223 -9.29 4.95 28.41
CA GLU A 223 -9.55 4.17 27.20
C GLU A 223 -10.36 5.01 26.19
N ALA A 224 -10.07 4.81 24.91
CA ALA A 224 -10.79 5.44 23.81
C ALA A 224 -11.70 4.41 23.13
N GLU A 225 -12.99 4.72 23.01
CA GLU A 225 -13.97 3.86 22.34
C GLU A 225 -14.44 4.53 21.04
N ILE A 226 -14.32 3.79 19.93
CA ILE A 226 -14.78 4.21 18.61
C ILE A 226 -16.05 3.43 18.27
N SER A 227 -17.15 4.16 18.05
CA SER A 227 -18.46 3.61 17.72
C SER A 227 -18.88 4.02 16.31
N ALA A 228 -19.07 3.05 15.43
CA ALA A 228 -19.62 3.25 14.08
C ALA A 228 -21.03 2.65 13.89
N THR A 229 -21.40 1.65 14.69
CA THR A 229 -22.59 0.82 14.44
C THR A 229 -23.82 1.22 15.26
N GLU A 230 -23.64 1.84 16.43
CA GLU A 230 -24.71 2.23 17.36
C GLU A 230 -24.66 3.74 17.64
N LEU A 231 -24.73 4.53 16.57
CA LEU A 231 -24.73 5.98 16.66
C LEU A 231 -26.04 6.50 17.30
N PRO A 232 -25.97 7.43 18.27
CA PRO A 232 -27.16 8.05 18.83
C PRO A 232 -28.01 8.72 17.75
N ALA A 233 -29.33 8.52 17.82
CA ALA A 233 -30.30 9.09 16.87
C ALA A 233 -30.37 10.64 16.86
N SER A 234 -29.68 11.31 17.79
CA SER A 234 -29.58 12.77 17.85
C SER A 234 -28.43 13.33 17.00
N LEU A 235 -27.55 12.48 16.46
CA LEU A 235 -26.48 12.90 15.57
C LEU A 235 -27.01 13.17 14.15
N ASP A 236 -26.30 14.02 13.42
CA ASP A 236 -26.55 14.28 12.01
C ASP A 236 -26.49 12.96 11.22
N GLU A 237 -27.40 12.77 10.26
CA GLU A 237 -27.47 11.57 9.42
C GLU A 237 -26.17 11.33 8.63
N ASN A 238 -25.33 12.34 8.48
CA ASN A 238 -24.03 12.26 7.81
C ASN A 238 -22.87 11.91 8.74
N VAL A 239 -23.10 11.68 10.04
CA VAL A 239 -22.06 11.19 10.96
C VAL A 239 -21.93 9.68 10.75
N GLU A 240 -20.73 9.25 10.38
CA GLU A 240 -20.41 7.84 10.14
C GLU A 240 -19.76 7.20 11.37
N GLN A 241 -19.02 7.98 12.18
CA GLN A 241 -18.31 7.47 13.35
C GLN A 241 -18.27 8.49 14.48
N VAL A 242 -18.28 7.99 15.72
CA VAL A 242 -18.09 8.77 16.94
C VAL A 242 -16.97 8.14 17.76
N LEU A 243 -15.95 8.93 18.07
CA LEU A 243 -14.94 8.64 19.06
C LEU A 243 -15.36 9.27 20.38
N THR A 244 -15.37 8.48 21.44
CA THR A 244 -15.57 8.94 22.82
C THR A 244 -14.46 8.40 23.69
N ALA A 245 -13.87 9.25 24.53
CA ALA A 245 -12.84 8.83 25.47
C ALA A 245 -13.09 9.48 26.83
N LEU A 246 -13.24 8.64 27.86
CA LEU A 246 -13.23 9.10 29.24
C LEU A 246 -11.78 9.40 29.64
N VAL A 247 -11.44 10.69 29.78
CA VAL A 247 -10.07 11.14 30.05
C VAL A 247 -9.68 10.91 31.50
N THR A 248 -10.55 11.29 32.43
CA THR A 248 -10.43 11.01 33.87
C THR A 248 -11.80 11.04 34.54
N ASP A 249 -11.92 10.39 35.70
CA ASP A 249 -13.08 10.46 36.61
C ASP A 249 -12.56 10.38 38.06
N ASP A 250 -12.59 11.51 38.77
CA ASP A 250 -12.23 11.63 40.19
C ASP A 250 -13.46 11.54 41.11
N GLY A 251 -14.60 11.06 40.58
CA GLY A 251 -15.88 10.93 41.28
C GLY A 251 -16.74 12.20 41.18
N ASP A 252 -16.21 13.32 41.66
CA ASP A 252 -16.90 14.62 41.66
C ASP A 252 -16.71 15.38 40.34
N THR A 253 -15.63 15.07 39.61
CA THR A 253 -15.31 15.67 38.31
C THR A 253 -14.84 14.60 37.33
N ALA A 254 -15.41 14.61 36.12
CA ALA A 254 -14.99 13.76 35.02
C ALA A 254 -14.73 14.60 33.77
N ALA A 255 -13.72 14.24 32.98
CA ALA A 255 -13.45 14.88 31.71
C ALA A 255 -13.62 13.88 30.57
N VAL A 256 -14.30 14.31 29.51
CA VAL A 256 -14.62 13.47 28.34
C VAL A 256 -14.20 14.20 27.07
N LEU A 257 -13.56 13.46 26.18
CA LEU A 257 -13.29 13.89 24.83
C LEU A 257 -14.25 13.19 23.87
N ILE A 258 -14.85 13.96 22.97
CA ILE A 258 -15.81 13.47 21.98
C ILE A 258 -15.36 14.00 20.62
N SER A 259 -15.31 13.14 19.60
CA SER A 259 -14.98 13.54 18.24
C SER A 259 -15.85 12.79 17.25
N VAL A 260 -16.29 13.45 16.17
CA VAL A 260 -17.15 12.84 15.16
C VAL A 260 -16.55 12.92 13.76
N SER A 261 -16.82 11.88 12.98
CA SER A 261 -16.39 11.74 11.59
C SER A 261 -17.59 11.73 10.64
N HIS A 262 -17.39 12.38 9.49
CA HIS A 262 -18.30 12.32 8.34
C HIS A 262 -17.74 11.48 7.19
N SER A 263 -16.59 10.83 7.41
CA SER A 263 -15.98 9.92 6.44
C SER A 263 -16.10 8.48 6.91
N GLU A 264 -16.27 7.57 5.96
CA GLU A 264 -16.21 6.11 6.18
C GLU A 264 -14.80 5.60 6.54
N ASP A 265 -13.80 6.49 6.58
CA ASP A 265 -12.43 6.15 6.94
C ASP A 265 -12.35 5.75 8.43
N ASP A 266 -12.23 4.45 8.68
CA ASP A 266 -12.00 3.88 10.01
C ASP A 266 -10.66 4.34 10.60
N VAL A 267 -10.68 4.62 11.90
CA VAL A 267 -9.47 4.75 12.71
C VAL A 267 -8.81 3.36 12.80
N ASP A 268 -7.55 3.27 12.35
CA ASP A 268 -6.83 2.00 12.40
C ASP A 268 -6.35 1.67 13.83
N GLU A 269 -6.00 0.40 14.07
CA GLU A 269 -5.55 -0.07 15.39
C GLU A 269 -4.33 0.72 15.92
N ALA A 270 -3.45 1.16 15.03
CA ALA A 270 -2.26 1.91 15.41
C ALA A 270 -2.61 3.35 15.84
N ASP A 271 -3.57 3.98 15.17
CA ASP A 271 -4.12 5.27 15.56
C ASP A 271 -4.88 5.17 16.89
N ALA A 272 -5.60 4.07 17.14
CA ALA A 272 -6.27 3.81 18.41
C ALA A 272 -5.28 3.71 19.58
N GLU A 273 -4.17 2.98 19.42
CA GLU A 273 -3.09 2.92 20.43
C GLU A 273 -2.49 4.31 20.73
N LEU A 274 -2.32 5.13 19.69
CA LEU A 274 -1.81 6.50 19.84
C LEU A 274 -2.83 7.42 20.55
N LEU A 275 -4.13 7.22 20.29
CA LEU A 275 -5.21 7.92 20.99
C LEU A 275 -5.24 7.56 22.47
N GLU A 276 -5.16 6.28 22.83
CA GLU A 276 -5.12 5.84 24.22
C GLU A 276 -3.95 6.46 24.99
N LEU A 277 -2.76 6.51 24.37
CA LEU A 277 -1.61 7.18 24.95
C LEU A 277 -1.88 8.68 25.21
N LEU A 278 -2.53 9.36 24.26
CA LEU A 278 -2.92 10.76 24.35
C LEU A 278 -3.92 11.02 25.49
N VAL A 279 -4.97 10.22 25.54
CA VAL A 279 -6.01 10.29 26.58
C VAL A 279 -5.40 10.01 27.96
N SER A 280 -4.48 9.04 28.05
CA SER A 280 -3.74 8.74 29.28
C SER A 280 -2.91 9.94 29.78
N HIS A 281 -2.21 10.64 28.87
CA HIS A 281 -1.46 11.86 29.21
C HIS A 281 -2.38 13.02 29.63
N ALA A 282 -3.53 13.17 28.97
CA ALA A 282 -4.53 14.18 29.35
C ALA A 282 -5.13 13.88 30.73
N GLY A 283 -5.46 12.62 31.02
CA GLY A 283 -5.94 12.19 32.33
C GLY A 283 -4.93 12.51 33.45
N GLU A 284 -3.66 12.17 33.25
CA GLU A 284 -2.62 12.45 34.23
C GLU A 284 -2.42 13.97 34.46
N ALA A 285 -2.49 14.78 33.40
CA ALA A 285 -2.39 16.23 33.52
C ALA A 285 -3.56 16.82 34.32
N LEU A 286 -4.79 16.38 34.03
CA LEU A 286 -6.01 16.81 34.73
C LEU A 286 -6.00 16.40 36.20
N ASP A 287 -5.63 15.16 36.51
CA ASP A 287 -5.52 14.68 37.90
C ASP A 287 -4.57 15.56 38.72
N GLY A 288 -3.49 16.05 38.10
CA GLY A 288 -2.55 16.98 38.70
C GLY A 288 -3.08 18.41 38.88
N ILE A 289 -4.00 18.86 38.01
CA ILE A 289 -4.67 20.16 38.10
C ILE A 289 -5.74 20.12 39.18
N TYR A 290 -6.65 19.14 39.14
CA TYR A 290 -7.73 18.99 40.13
C TYR A 290 -7.20 18.83 41.55
N ARG A 291 -6.14 18.03 41.73
CA ARG A 291 -5.48 17.88 43.04
C ARG A 291 -4.88 19.19 43.57
N ARG A 292 -4.41 20.09 42.70
CA ARG A 292 -3.93 21.42 43.14
C ARG A 292 -5.07 22.35 43.50
N GLN A 293 -6.17 22.32 42.74
CA GLN A 293 -7.35 23.14 43.00
C GLN A 293 -8.05 22.73 44.31
N SER A 294 -8.14 21.43 44.60
CA SER A 294 -8.72 20.94 45.85
C SER A 294 -7.89 21.30 47.09
N VAL A 295 -6.56 21.35 46.97
CA VAL A 295 -5.66 21.77 48.06
C VAL A 295 -5.63 23.29 48.25
N GLY A 296 -5.87 24.08 47.19
CA GLY A 296 -5.89 25.54 47.24
C GLY A 296 -7.16 26.17 47.85
N ASN A 297 -8.24 25.39 47.99
CA ASN A 297 -9.54 25.82 48.53
C ASN A 297 -9.72 25.50 50.04
N VAL A 298 -8.66 25.10 50.75
CA VAL A 298 -8.62 24.86 52.21
C VAL A 298 -7.83 25.95 52.92
#